data_AF-A0AA51CCB7-F1
#
_entry.id   AF-A0AA51CCB7-F1
#
_cell.length_a   1.000
_cell.length_b   1.000
_cell.length_c   1.000
_cell.angle_alpha   90.00
_cell.angle_beta   90.00
_cell.angle_gamma   90.00
#
_symmetry.space_group_name_H-M   'P 1'
#
loop_
_entity.id
_entity.type
_entity.pdbx_description
1 polymer ?
#
loop_
_entity_poly.entity_id
_entity_poly.type
_entity_poly.pdbx_seq_one_letter_code
_entity_poly.pdbx_strand_id
1 'polypeptide(L)'
;MERNMVYELAKTLQHTEGLEKDFLEMTTSLREAIEKNYIQKIQMAAGDQKAFAVEHPPKEVTLLRAIAPFLDENGRGQIQSITRSLLLMHTLQSVNNSVTHITEDGGLIAARSSDGSDGTTENLDPQSAKIAGLLMTLALVEKF
;
A
#
# COMPACT_ATOMS: atom_id res chain seq x y z
N MET A 1 -45.36 38.97 11.80
CA MET A 1 -44.17 38.67 12.64
C MET A 1 -43.04 38.32 11.69
N GLU A 2 -42.08 39.23 11.51
CA GLU A 2 -40.91 38.98 10.67
C GLU A 2 -40.08 37.85 11.28
N ARG A 3 -39.82 36.81 10.49
CA ARG A 3 -38.91 35.72 10.84
C ARG A 3 -37.54 36.36 11.10
N ASN A 4 -37.18 36.51 12.36
CA ASN A 4 -35.89 37.10 12.73
C ASN A 4 -34.79 36.05 12.50
N MET A 5 -34.32 35.97 11.26
CA MET A 5 -33.27 35.06 10.80
C MET A 5 -31.99 35.16 11.65
N VAL A 6 -31.74 36.34 12.23
CA VAL A 6 -30.60 36.59 13.12
C VAL A 6 -30.75 35.83 14.45
N TYR A 7 -31.99 35.69 14.95
CA TYR A 7 -32.27 34.92 16.16
C TYR A 7 -32.13 33.41 15.94
N GLU A 8 -32.57 32.89 14.79
CA GLU A 8 -32.36 31.48 14.45
C GLU A 8 -30.87 31.17 14.20
N LEU A 9 -30.15 32.05 13.49
CA LEU A 9 -28.70 31.93 13.31
C LEU A 9 -27.93 31.98 14.64
N ALA A 10 -28.30 32.88 15.55
CA ALA A 10 -27.72 32.93 16.89
C ALA A 10 -28.01 31.67 17.69
N LYS A 11 -29.22 31.11 17.57
CA LYS A 11 -29.60 29.85 18.23
C LYS A 11 -28.84 28.65 17.65
N THR A 12 -28.62 28.59 16.34
CA THR A 12 -27.80 27.52 15.72
C THR A 12 -26.32 27.66 16.06
N LEU A 13 -25.79 28.88 16.12
CA LEU A 13 -24.41 29.15 16.54
C LEU A 13 -24.18 28.93 18.04
N GLN A 14 -25.23 28.96 18.86
CA GLN A 14 -25.17 28.63 20.28
C GLN A 14 -25.14 27.11 20.55
N HIS A 15 -25.57 26.28 19.58
CA HIS A 15 -25.50 24.82 19.65
C HIS A 15 -24.20 24.28 18.98
N THR A 16 -23.06 24.86 19.33
CA THR A 16 -21.72 24.44 18.87
C THR A 16 -21.34 23.01 19.23
N GLU A 17 -22.06 22.37 20.16
CA GLU A 17 -21.91 20.93 20.47
C GLU A 17 -22.23 20.03 19.27
N GLY A 18 -23.17 20.45 18.40
CA GLY A 18 -23.47 19.73 17.16
C GLY A 18 -22.33 19.84 16.15
N LEU A 19 -21.70 21.01 16.06
CA LEU A 19 -20.61 21.25 15.11
C LEU A 19 -19.33 20.49 15.49
N GLU A 20 -19.02 20.37 16.78
CA GLU A 20 -17.92 19.52 17.24
C GLU A 20 -18.18 18.05 16.92
N LYS A 21 -19.41 17.59 17.15
CA LYS A 21 -19.82 16.22 16.83
C LYS A 21 -19.79 15.95 15.32
N ASP A 22 -20.30 16.88 14.51
CA ASP A 22 -20.29 16.78 13.05
C ASP A 22 -18.85 16.81 12.52
N PHE A 23 -17.94 17.57 13.15
CA PHE A 23 -16.52 17.57 12.81
C PHE A 23 -15.83 16.26 13.21
N LEU A 24 -16.17 15.70 14.37
CA LEU A 24 -15.69 14.39 14.79
C LEU A 24 -16.18 13.28 13.84
N GLU A 25 -17.43 13.36 13.40
CA GLU A 25 -18.04 12.40 12.48
C GLU A 25 -17.46 12.54 11.06
N MET A 26 -17.22 13.77 10.61
CA MET A 26 -16.53 14.05 9.35
C MET A 26 -15.10 13.54 9.36
N THR A 27 -14.34 13.80 10.43
CA THR A 27 -12.94 13.33 10.55
C THR A 27 -12.85 11.81 10.64
N THR A 28 -13.78 11.18 11.35
CA THR A 28 -13.87 9.72 11.43
C THR A 28 -14.22 9.12 10.07
N SER A 29 -15.23 9.66 9.39
CA SER A 29 -15.61 9.23 8.04
C SER A 29 -14.48 9.42 7.03
N LEU A 30 -13.75 10.54 7.13
CA LEU A 30 -12.58 10.78 6.28
C LEU A 30 -11.47 9.77 6.55
N ARG A 31 -11.19 9.47 7.83
CA ARG A 31 -10.21 8.45 8.21
C ARG A 31 -10.59 7.09 7.65
N GLU A 32 -11.83 6.65 7.84
CA GLU A 32 -12.32 5.37 7.34
C GLU A 32 -12.26 5.31 5.81
N ALA A 33 -12.59 6.41 5.14
CA ALA A 33 -12.48 6.51 3.68
C ALA A 33 -11.02 6.41 3.21
N ILE A 34 -10.08 7.05 3.92
CA ILE A 34 -8.64 6.96 3.59
C ILE A 34 -8.14 5.53 3.82
N GLU A 35 -8.50 4.94 4.95
CA GLU A 35 -8.09 3.59 5.32
C GLU A 35 -8.56 2.57 4.29
N LYS A 36 -9.85 2.61 3.93
CA LYS A 36 -10.45 1.69 2.96
C LYS A 36 -9.93 1.90 1.54
N ASN A 37 -9.81 3.14 1.07
CA ASN A 37 -9.49 3.40 -0.33
C ASN A 37 -8.00 3.32 -0.64
N TYR A 38 -7.13 3.66 0.31
CA TYR A 38 -5.69 3.75 0.07
C TYR A 38 -4.91 2.74 0.89
N ILE A 39 -5.06 2.74 2.22
CA ILE A 39 -4.23 1.88 3.09
C ILE A 39 -4.51 0.40 2.82
N GLN A 40 -5.78 0.01 2.76
CA GLN A 40 -6.17 -1.38 2.52
C GLN A 40 -5.71 -1.88 1.14
N LYS A 41 -5.80 -1.05 0.10
CA LYS A 41 -5.32 -1.40 -1.25
C LYS A 41 -3.81 -1.58 -1.30
N ILE A 42 -3.05 -0.68 -0.65
CA ILE A 42 -1.59 -0.78 -0.54
C ILE A 42 -1.20 -2.04 0.24
N GLN A 43 -1.90 -2.33 1.33
CA GLN A 43 -1.67 -3.54 2.12
C GLN A 43 -2.02 -4.81 1.34
N MET A 44 -3.11 -4.82 0.57
CA MET A 44 -3.47 -5.95 -0.30
C MET A 44 -2.38 -6.17 -1.36
N ALA A 45 -2.00 -5.14 -2.10
CA ALA A 45 -0.94 -5.22 -3.11
C ALA A 45 0.40 -5.70 -2.51
N ALA A 46 0.78 -5.19 -1.33
CA ALA A 46 1.97 -5.67 -0.61
C ALA A 46 1.83 -7.14 -0.17
N GLY A 47 0.62 -7.57 0.20
CA GLY A 47 0.31 -8.97 0.51
C GLY A 47 0.50 -9.88 -0.71
N ASP A 48 -0.05 -9.48 -1.84
CA ASP A 48 0.02 -10.22 -3.10
C ASP A 48 1.46 -10.33 -3.60
N GLN A 49 2.23 -9.23 -3.52
CA GLN A 49 3.65 -9.22 -3.87
C GLN A 49 4.49 -10.14 -2.97
N LYS A 50 4.17 -10.20 -1.67
CA LYS A 50 4.79 -11.15 -0.74
C LYS A 50 4.42 -12.59 -1.11
N ALA A 51 3.15 -12.87 -1.38
CA ALA A 51 2.69 -14.20 -1.78
C ALA A 51 3.39 -14.67 -3.06
N PHE A 52 3.45 -13.80 -4.07
CA PHE A 52 4.15 -14.06 -5.33
C PHE A 52 5.64 -14.39 -5.11
N ALA A 53 6.33 -13.64 -4.26
CA ALA A 53 7.74 -13.91 -3.96
C ALA A 53 7.95 -15.25 -3.20
N VAL A 54 7.00 -15.62 -2.34
CA VAL A 54 7.03 -16.92 -1.64
C VAL A 54 6.78 -18.09 -2.61
N GLU A 55 5.87 -17.92 -3.56
CA GLU A 55 5.56 -18.91 -4.61
C GLU A 55 6.66 -19.04 -5.66
N HIS A 56 7.33 -17.94 -5.97
CA HIS A 56 8.45 -17.87 -6.92
C HIS A 56 9.73 -17.39 -6.23
N PRO A 57 10.32 -18.22 -5.35
CA PRO A 57 11.53 -17.84 -4.63
C PRO A 57 12.72 -17.69 -5.59
N PRO A 58 13.62 -16.73 -5.35
CA PRO A 58 14.84 -16.60 -6.14
C PRO A 58 15.73 -17.84 -5.97
N LYS A 59 16.64 -18.06 -6.93
CA LYS A 59 17.49 -19.26 -6.98
C LYS A 59 18.31 -19.42 -5.70
N GLU A 60 18.79 -18.31 -5.17
CA GLU A 60 19.56 -18.22 -3.92
C GLU A 60 18.74 -18.74 -2.73
N VAL A 61 17.48 -18.33 -2.61
CA VAL A 61 16.57 -18.83 -1.55
C VAL A 61 16.30 -20.32 -1.71
N THR A 62 16.14 -20.80 -2.94
CA THR A 62 15.94 -22.23 -3.22
C THR A 62 17.17 -23.05 -2.80
N LEU A 63 18.37 -22.57 -3.11
CA LEU A 63 19.63 -23.20 -2.72
C LEU A 63 19.83 -23.21 -1.20
N LEU A 64 19.60 -22.07 -0.53
CA LEU A 64 19.68 -22.00 0.93
C LEU A 64 18.68 -22.94 1.62
N ARG A 65 17.46 -23.05 1.07
CA ARG A 65 16.45 -24.01 1.55
C ARG A 65 16.87 -25.46 1.34
N ALA A 66 17.58 -25.77 0.25
CA ALA A 66 18.12 -27.11 0.00
C ALA A 66 19.28 -27.48 0.94
N ILE A 67 20.04 -26.49 1.42
CA ILE A 67 21.16 -26.69 2.36
C ILE A 67 20.67 -26.79 3.82
N ALA A 68 19.53 -26.17 4.15
CA ALA A 68 18.97 -26.14 5.51
C ALA A 68 18.86 -27.51 6.22
N PRO A 69 18.49 -28.63 5.56
CA PRO A 69 18.41 -29.95 6.22
C PRO A 69 19.76 -30.45 6.76
N PHE A 70 20.87 -30.01 6.17
CA PHE A 70 22.23 -30.45 6.51
C PHE A 70 22.86 -29.66 7.68
N LEU A 71 22.17 -28.66 8.21
CA LEU A 71 22.63 -27.80 9.30
C LEU A 71 22.05 -28.22 10.65
N ASP A 72 22.75 -27.84 11.71
CA ASP A 72 22.30 -27.89 13.10
C ASP A 72 21.17 -26.88 13.36
N GLU A 73 20.50 -26.95 14.52
CA GLU A 73 19.35 -26.07 14.81
C GLU A 73 19.71 -24.58 14.76
N ASN A 74 20.92 -24.22 15.19
CA ASN A 74 21.40 -22.83 15.11
C ASN A 74 21.66 -22.41 13.66
N GLY A 75 22.32 -23.25 12.85
CA GLY A 75 22.51 -23.00 11.43
C GLY A 75 21.19 -22.92 10.64
N ARG A 76 20.19 -23.72 11.00
CA ARG A 76 18.84 -23.64 10.41
C ARG A 76 18.16 -22.30 10.72
N GLY A 77 18.26 -21.82 11.96
CA GLY A 77 17.74 -20.50 12.34
C GLY A 77 18.41 -19.35 11.57
N GLN A 78 19.73 -19.42 11.40
CA GLN A 78 20.49 -18.43 10.63
C GLN A 78 20.12 -18.46 9.14
N ILE A 79 20.03 -19.65 8.51
CA ILE A 79 19.61 -19.79 7.12
C ILE A 79 18.18 -19.30 6.91
N GLN A 80 17.28 -19.55 7.86
CA GLN A 80 15.91 -19.05 7.79
C GLN A 80 15.87 -17.51 7.84
N SER A 81 16.67 -16.89 8.71
CA SER A 81 16.81 -15.43 8.77
C SER A 81 17.37 -14.85 7.47
N ILE A 82 18.45 -15.42 6.94
CA ILE A 82 19.06 -15.01 5.67
C ILE A 82 18.06 -15.16 4.51
N THR A 83 17.31 -16.27 4.49
CA THR A 83 16.27 -16.52 3.49
C THR A 83 15.18 -15.45 3.52
N ARG A 84 14.71 -15.06 4.72
CA ARG A 84 13.71 -13.99 4.86
C ARG A 84 14.26 -12.64 4.38
N SER A 85 15.48 -12.30 4.77
CA SER A 85 16.13 -11.06 4.35
C SER A 85 16.34 -10.98 2.83
N LEU A 86 16.78 -12.08 2.20
CA LEU A 86 16.94 -12.15 0.75
C LEU A 86 15.60 -12.04 0.02
N LEU A 87 14.56 -12.70 0.55
CA LEU A 87 13.22 -12.62 -0.01
C LEU A 87 12.67 -11.19 0.06
N LEU A 88 12.86 -10.51 1.20
CA LEU A 88 12.52 -9.10 1.36
C LEU A 88 13.29 -8.22 0.35
N MET A 89 14.61 -8.36 0.26
CA MET A 89 15.42 -7.57 -0.69
C MET A 89 14.97 -7.78 -2.14
N HIS A 90 14.70 -9.03 -2.53
CA HIS A 90 14.22 -9.35 -3.87
C HIS A 90 12.83 -8.73 -4.14
N THR A 91 11.93 -8.76 -3.15
CA THR A 91 10.61 -8.11 -3.29
C THR A 91 10.72 -6.59 -3.43
N LEU A 92 11.60 -5.95 -2.65
CA LEU A 92 11.86 -4.51 -2.74
C LEU A 92 12.46 -4.12 -4.09
N GLN A 93 13.40 -4.92 -4.60
CA GLN A 93 14.00 -4.70 -5.91
C GLN A 93 12.96 -4.86 -7.04
N SER A 94 12.06 -5.84 -6.95
CA SER A 94 10.97 -6.03 -7.90
C SER A 94 9.99 -4.85 -7.91
N VAL A 95 9.64 -4.32 -6.73
CA VAL A 95 8.80 -3.11 -6.63
C VAL A 95 9.52 -1.91 -7.23
N ASN A 96 10.80 -1.71 -6.92
CA ASN A 96 11.58 -0.61 -7.48
C ASN A 96 11.67 -0.69 -9.01
N ASN A 97 11.94 -1.88 -9.57
CA ASN A 97 11.95 -2.11 -11.01
C ASN A 97 10.58 -1.85 -11.66
N SER A 98 9.49 -2.17 -10.94
CA SER A 98 8.12 -1.90 -11.41
C SER A 98 7.85 -0.40 -11.46
N VAL A 99 8.30 0.35 -10.45
CA VAL A 99 8.20 1.82 -10.41
C VAL A 99 9.02 2.45 -11.54
N THR A 100 10.28 2.03 -11.74
CA THR A 100 11.14 2.58 -12.79
C THR A 100 10.56 2.32 -14.18
N HIS A 101 10.05 1.11 -14.44
CA HIS A 101 9.39 0.75 -15.70
C HIS A 101 8.13 1.60 -15.97
N ILE A 102 7.36 1.95 -14.94
CA ILE A 102 6.20 2.84 -15.06
C ILE A 102 6.65 4.30 -15.32
N THR A 103 7.74 4.75 -14.71
CA THR A 103 8.19 6.15 -14.80
C THR A 103 9.05 6.48 -16.02
N GLU A 104 9.81 5.53 -16.56
CA GLU A 104 10.83 5.79 -17.59
C GLU A 104 10.44 5.30 -18.99
N ASP A 105 9.67 4.21 -19.10
CA ASP A 105 9.62 3.43 -20.36
C ASP A 105 8.27 3.44 -21.10
N GLY A 106 7.33 4.32 -20.73
CA GLY A 106 5.96 4.23 -21.30
C GLY A 106 5.27 2.90 -20.97
N GLY A 107 5.75 2.20 -19.93
CA GLY A 107 5.27 0.91 -19.42
C GLY A 107 3.83 0.93 -18.87
N LEU A 108 3.14 2.06 -19.00
CA LEU A 108 1.70 2.19 -18.80
C LEU A 108 0.92 1.20 -19.68
N ILE A 109 1.41 0.86 -20.89
CA ILE A 109 0.68 -0.07 -21.78
C ILE A 109 0.72 -1.53 -21.29
N ALA A 110 1.84 -1.97 -20.71
CA ALA A 110 1.96 -3.33 -20.16
C ALA A 110 1.19 -3.48 -18.83
N ALA A 111 1.22 -2.46 -17.97
CA ALA A 111 0.43 -2.42 -16.74
C ALA A 111 -1.09 -2.28 -17.01
N ARG A 112 -1.48 -1.69 -18.14
CA ARG A 112 -2.89 -1.60 -18.61
C ARG A 112 -3.43 -2.91 -19.19
N SER A 113 -2.57 -3.76 -19.76
CA SER A 113 -3.03 -4.99 -20.43
C SER A 113 -3.51 -6.07 -19.45
N SER A 114 -3.18 -5.96 -18.15
CA SER A 114 -3.70 -6.84 -17.10
C SER A 114 -5.02 -6.37 -16.49
N ASP A 115 -5.40 -5.11 -16.69
CA ASP A 115 -6.61 -4.52 -16.12
C ASP A 115 -7.54 -4.13 -17.27
N GLY A 116 -8.32 -5.10 -17.75
CA GLY A 116 -9.18 -5.01 -18.95
C GLY A 116 -10.37 -4.06 -18.81
N SER A 117 -10.15 -2.82 -18.38
CA SER A 117 -11.17 -1.77 -18.29
C SER A 117 -10.90 -0.64 -19.28
N ASP A 118 -11.98 -0.28 -19.98
CA ASP A 118 -12.05 0.71 -21.04
C ASP A 118 -11.40 2.06 -20.71
N GLY A 119 -10.58 2.56 -21.64
CA GLY A 119 -10.96 3.80 -22.33
C GLY A 119 -10.87 5.14 -21.61
N THR A 120 -10.21 5.29 -20.46
CA THR A 120 -9.85 6.63 -19.93
C THR A 120 -8.34 6.80 -19.84
N THR A 121 -7.83 7.72 -20.66
CA THR A 121 -6.44 8.20 -20.64
C THR A 121 -6.13 8.91 -19.32
N GLU A 122 -5.90 8.14 -18.25
CA GLU A 122 -5.22 8.66 -17.06
C GLU A 122 -3.71 8.63 -17.34
N ASN A 123 -3.16 9.81 -17.62
CA ASN A 123 -1.73 10.05 -17.52
C ASN A 123 -1.37 9.97 -16.03
N LEU A 124 -0.93 8.81 -15.57
CA LEU A 124 -0.36 8.66 -14.23
C LEU A 124 0.87 9.57 -14.10
N ASP A 125 0.83 10.49 -13.15
CA ASP A 125 1.98 11.32 -12.83
C ASP A 125 3.14 10.42 -12.33
N PRO A 126 4.35 10.53 -12.90
CA PRO A 126 5.51 9.76 -12.44
C PRO A 126 5.81 9.95 -10.95
N GLN A 127 5.39 11.07 -10.33
CA GLN A 127 5.50 11.25 -8.88
C GLN A 127 4.54 10.33 -8.10
N SER A 128 3.30 10.15 -8.57
CA SER A 128 2.33 9.25 -7.94
C SER A 128 2.80 7.79 -7.96
N ALA A 129 3.44 7.35 -9.04
CA ALA A 129 4.04 6.02 -9.13
C ALA A 129 5.17 5.82 -8.12
N LYS A 130 6.03 6.84 -7.93
CA LYS A 130 7.10 6.82 -6.92
C LYS A 130 6.55 6.77 -5.49
N ILE A 131 5.53 7.56 -5.20
CA ILE A 131 4.88 7.58 -3.87
C ILE A 131 4.19 6.24 -3.60
N ALA A 132 3.47 5.67 -4.57
CA ALA A 132 2.87 4.34 -4.44
C ALA A 132 3.92 3.26 -4.17
N GLY A 133 5.04 3.31 -4.89
CA GLY A 133 6.20 2.44 -4.65
C GLY A 133 6.72 2.55 -3.22
N LEU A 134 6.96 3.77 -2.72
CA LEU A 134 7.44 4.00 -1.35
C LEU A 134 6.45 3.51 -0.28
N LEU A 135 5.15 3.72 -0.48
CA LEU A 135 4.14 3.24 0.47
C LEU A 135 4.05 1.71 0.46
N MET A 136 4.20 1.10 -0.72
CA MET A 136 4.23 -0.35 -0.87
C MET A 136 5.48 -0.97 -0.24
N THR A 137 6.66 -0.35 -0.39
CA THR A 137 7.88 -0.82 0.29
C THR A 137 7.75 -0.71 1.81
N LEU A 138 7.18 0.38 2.33
CA LEU A 138 6.93 0.55 3.76
C LEU A 138 5.98 -0.54 4.29
N ALA A 139 4.89 -0.82 3.57
CA ALA A 139 3.95 -1.87 3.92
C ALA A 139 4.54 -3.29 3.82
N LEU A 140 5.50 -3.51 2.90
CA LEU A 140 6.20 -4.80 2.79
C LEU A 140 7.14 -5.04 3.97
N VAL A 141 7.88 -4.02 4.41
CA VAL A 141 8.79 -4.13 5.56
C VAL A 141 8.06 -4.53 6.84
N GLU A 142 6.83 -4.04 7.06
CA GLU A 142 6.03 -4.41 8.22
C GLU A 142 5.55 -5.88 8.18
N LYS A 143 5.49 -6.49 7.00
CA LYS A 143 4.93 -7.85 6.80
C LYS A 143 5.96 -8.98 6.81
N PHE A 144 7.26 -8.70 6.71
CA PHE A 144 8.33 -9.71 6.62
C PHE A 144 9.04 -9.91 7.96
#